data_AF-A0A0C3QH31-F1
#
_entry.id   AF-A0A0C3QH31-F1
#
_cell.length_a   1.000
_cell.length_b   1.000
_cell.length_c   1.000
_cell.angle_alpha   90.00
_cell.angle_beta   90.00
_cell.angle_gamma   90.00
#
_symmetry.space_group_name_H-M   'P 1'
#
loop_
_entity.id
_entity.type
_entity.pdbx_description
1 polymer ?
#
loop_
_entity_poly.entity_id
_entity_poly.type
_entity_poly.pdbx_seq_one_letter_code
_entity_poly.pdbx_strand_id
1 'polypeptide(L)'
;MEYDIAIPIDDPSMIGNPDKLSPYTQLRLAKVMNDMKSGHRLKCEFCGADDARENYMTVASHLHLPAKGEPGWMGRPSPGPTLTAYVHGVCRMNGPCGKHARGQGAVLGMMTMAPQEGPFDDGNYDDTVYPKNGSCAGCQADASVEKTLQRCGSCKTAQYCDPDCQKIDWPRHKKTCKWIKGSRWVNSEQEIKIFKENANQKKSIVVPKA
;
A
#
# COMPACT_ATOMS: atom_id res chain seq x y z
N MET A 1 -8.69 3.10 -2.23
CA MET A 1 -7.64 3.84 -2.96
C MET A 1 -6.73 2.81 -3.60
N GLU A 2 -6.31 3.02 -4.84
CA GLU A 2 -5.36 2.16 -5.53
C GLU A 2 -4.15 2.97 -5.98
N TYR A 3 -2.98 2.35 -5.88
CA TYR A 3 -1.70 2.97 -6.19
C TYR A 3 -0.88 2.01 -7.04
N ASP A 4 -0.33 2.51 -8.13
CA ASP A 4 0.63 1.74 -8.93
C ASP A 4 2.04 2.16 -8.51
N ILE A 5 2.78 1.23 -7.91
CA ILE A 5 4.10 1.47 -7.33
C ILE A 5 5.15 0.65 -8.09
N ALA A 6 6.17 1.32 -8.61
CA ALA A 6 7.34 0.69 -9.20
C ALA A 6 8.49 0.68 -8.20
N ILE A 7 8.72 -0.46 -7.56
CA ILE A 7 9.82 -0.66 -6.62
C ILE A 7 11.11 -0.97 -7.40
N PRO A 8 12.17 -0.16 -7.29
CA PRO A 8 13.43 -0.47 -7.96
C PRO A 8 14.14 -1.62 -7.25
N ILE A 9 14.61 -2.58 -8.05
CA ILE A 9 15.48 -3.67 -7.64
C ILE A 9 16.90 -3.23 -7.97
N ASP A 10 17.67 -2.90 -6.94
CA ASP A 10 19.01 -2.31 -7.11
C ASP A 10 20.07 -3.40 -7.33
N ASP A 11 19.80 -4.64 -6.90
CA ASP A 11 20.65 -5.81 -7.12
C ASP A 11 19.93 -6.81 -8.04
N PRO A 12 20.33 -6.90 -9.33
CA PRO A 12 19.73 -7.82 -10.29
C PRO A 12 19.83 -9.30 -9.89
N SER A 13 20.77 -9.69 -9.01
CA SER A 13 20.92 -11.08 -8.56
C SER A 13 19.74 -11.57 -7.72
N MET A 14 18.87 -10.66 -7.26
CA MET A 14 17.63 -11.01 -6.57
C MET A 14 16.50 -11.42 -7.53
N ILE A 15 16.61 -11.14 -8.82
CA ILE A 15 15.59 -11.50 -9.81
C ILE A 15 15.53 -13.03 -9.93
N GLY A 16 14.33 -13.60 -9.78
CA GLY A 16 14.12 -15.05 -9.76
C GLY A 16 14.49 -15.74 -8.43
N ASN A 17 14.91 -14.98 -7.41
CA ASN A 17 15.12 -15.50 -6.06
C ASN A 17 14.05 -14.92 -5.10
N PRO A 18 12.93 -15.63 -4.87
CA PRO A 18 11.82 -15.12 -4.06
C PRO A 18 12.23 -14.89 -2.60
N ASP A 19 13.14 -15.69 -2.05
CA ASP A 19 13.60 -15.59 -0.65
C ASP A 19 14.36 -14.28 -0.39
N LYS A 20 15.09 -13.77 -1.39
CA LYS A 20 15.72 -12.45 -1.33
C LYS A 20 14.76 -11.33 -1.69
N LEU A 21 13.93 -11.55 -2.71
CA LEU A 21 13.10 -10.50 -3.30
C LEU A 21 11.89 -10.15 -2.44
N SER A 22 11.29 -11.11 -1.74
CA SER A 22 10.14 -10.89 -0.85
C SER A 22 10.45 -9.91 0.29
N PRO A 23 11.42 -10.18 1.19
CA PRO A 23 11.73 -9.24 2.28
C PRO A 23 12.23 -7.88 1.76
N TYR A 24 13.00 -7.88 0.66
CA TYR A 24 13.47 -6.64 0.03
C TYR A 24 12.32 -5.74 -0.45
N THR A 25 11.35 -6.31 -1.17
CA THR A 25 10.21 -5.55 -1.71
C THR A 25 9.24 -5.13 -0.62
N GLN A 26 8.99 -5.99 0.37
CA GLN A 26 8.21 -5.65 1.57
C GLN A 26 8.78 -4.44 2.32
N LEU A 27 10.09 -4.42 2.60
CA LEU A 27 10.77 -3.29 3.26
C LEU A 27 10.71 -1.99 2.44
N ARG A 28 10.66 -2.08 1.10
CA ARG A 28 10.49 -0.89 0.25
C ARG A 28 9.05 -0.42 0.20
N LEU A 29 8.10 -1.34 0.13
CA LEU A 29 6.67 -1.04 0.20
C LEU A 29 6.34 -0.34 1.53
N ALA A 30 6.90 -0.81 2.64
CA ALA A 30 6.80 -0.19 3.95
C ALA A 30 7.16 1.31 3.94
N LYS A 31 8.17 1.72 3.16
CA LYS A 31 8.57 3.12 3.05
C LYS A 31 7.56 3.99 2.31
N VAL A 32 6.72 3.38 1.47
CA VAL A 32 5.67 4.07 0.70
C VAL A 32 4.38 4.25 1.51
N MET A 33 4.16 3.46 2.57
CA MET A 33 2.95 3.55 3.41
C MET A 33 2.61 4.97 3.85
N ASN A 34 3.59 5.71 4.37
CA ASN A 34 3.38 7.08 4.82
C ASN A 34 2.99 8.05 3.68
N ASP A 35 3.15 7.65 2.41
CA ASP A 35 2.68 8.41 1.24
C ASP A 35 1.28 8.00 0.77
N MET A 36 0.76 6.85 1.22
CA MET A 36 -0.52 6.27 0.78
C MET A 36 -1.70 6.86 1.58
N LYS A 37 -1.71 8.18 1.78
CA LYS A 37 -2.72 8.89 2.57
C LYS A 37 -4.05 8.97 1.81
N SER A 38 -5.14 8.61 2.47
CA SER A 38 -6.49 8.87 1.98
C SER A 38 -6.91 10.31 2.30
N GLY A 39 -7.55 11.01 1.37
CA GLY A 39 -8.23 12.28 1.68
C GLY A 39 -9.57 12.08 2.39
N HIS A 40 -10.05 10.84 2.44
CA HIS A 40 -11.23 10.44 3.20
C HIS A 40 -10.80 9.84 4.53
N ARG A 41 -11.57 10.13 5.58
CA ARG A 41 -11.41 9.49 6.89
C ARG A 41 -11.75 8.01 6.75
N LEU A 42 -10.75 7.16 6.88
CA LEU A 42 -11.00 5.74 6.95
C LEU A 42 -11.51 5.42 8.35
N LYS A 43 -12.61 4.66 8.39
CA LYS A 43 -13.13 4.04 9.60
C LYS A 43 -12.43 2.71 9.82
N CYS A 44 -12.41 2.23 11.05
CA CYS A 44 -12.01 0.87 11.33
C CYS A 44 -12.94 -0.08 10.57
N GLU A 45 -12.38 -0.97 9.75
CA GLU A 45 -13.13 -1.91 8.90
C GLU A 45 -13.99 -2.89 9.71
N PHE A 46 -13.67 -3.06 11.00
CA PHE A 46 -14.29 -4.05 11.88
C PHE A 46 -15.32 -3.43 12.84
N CYS A 47 -14.97 -2.34 13.52
CA CYS A 47 -15.86 -1.71 14.49
C CYS A 47 -16.51 -0.40 13.99
N GLY A 48 -16.08 0.14 12.85
CA GLY A 48 -16.61 1.38 12.28
C GLY A 48 -16.17 2.67 12.97
N ALA A 49 -15.27 2.61 13.94
CA ALA A 49 -14.77 3.80 14.65
C ALA A 49 -13.88 4.69 13.77
N ASP A 50 -13.91 6.01 14.00
CA ASP A 50 -13.17 7.05 13.23
C ASP A 50 -11.69 7.19 13.68
N ASP A 51 -11.05 6.07 13.97
CA ASP A 51 -9.71 5.99 14.54
C ASP A 51 -8.82 4.96 13.82
N ALA A 52 -9.14 4.61 12.57
CA ALA A 52 -8.28 3.73 11.77
C ALA A 52 -6.87 4.31 11.62
N ARG A 53 -5.88 3.43 11.81
CA ARG A 53 -4.46 3.76 11.87
C ARG A 53 -3.73 3.23 10.64
N GLU A 54 -2.53 3.74 10.40
CA GLU A 54 -1.60 3.25 9.37
C GLU A 54 -0.73 2.10 9.91
N ASN A 55 -1.37 1.07 10.48
CA ASN A 55 -0.70 0.05 11.29
C ASN A 55 -0.75 -1.36 10.70
N TYR A 56 -1.54 -1.61 9.66
CA TYR A 56 -1.70 -2.96 9.15
C TYR A 56 -1.92 -3.03 7.64
N MET A 57 -1.16 -3.92 7.03
CA MET A 57 -1.35 -4.32 5.64
C MET A 57 -1.11 -5.82 5.50
N THR A 58 -1.77 -6.42 4.52
CA THR A 58 -1.47 -7.78 4.08
C THR A 58 -0.89 -7.73 2.68
N VAL A 59 0.01 -8.67 2.36
CA VAL A 59 0.73 -8.67 1.08
C VAL A 59 0.58 -10.02 0.41
N ALA A 60 0.06 -10.01 -0.82
CA ALA A 60 0.07 -11.15 -1.72
C ALA A 60 1.25 -11.02 -2.70
N SER A 61 2.19 -11.96 -2.59
CA SER A 61 3.45 -11.96 -3.35
C SER A 61 3.45 -12.99 -4.48
N HIS A 62 3.62 -12.52 -5.71
CA HIS A 62 3.83 -13.34 -6.90
C HIS A 62 5.19 -13.03 -7.52
N LEU A 63 6.19 -12.79 -6.66
CA LEU A 63 7.54 -12.39 -7.07
C LEU A 63 8.33 -13.53 -7.74
N HIS A 64 7.83 -14.77 -7.63
CA HIS A 64 8.38 -15.95 -8.28
C HIS A 64 8.01 -16.06 -9.77
N LEU A 65 7.08 -15.23 -10.27
CA LEU A 65 6.68 -15.29 -11.67
C LEU A 65 7.81 -14.82 -12.61
N PRO A 66 7.94 -15.41 -13.82
CA PRO A 66 8.90 -14.96 -14.84
C PRO A 66 8.69 -13.52 -15.26
N ALA A 67 9.65 -12.92 -15.97
CA ALA A 67 9.52 -11.54 -16.42
C ALA A 67 8.30 -11.38 -17.36
N LYS A 68 7.76 -10.16 -17.41
CA LYS A 68 6.55 -9.88 -18.19
C LYS A 68 6.79 -10.23 -19.67
N GLY A 69 5.95 -11.10 -20.22
CA GLY A 69 6.03 -11.56 -21.61
C GLY A 69 6.82 -12.86 -21.82
N GLU A 70 7.60 -13.32 -20.83
CA GLU A 70 8.25 -14.63 -20.88
C GLU A 70 7.22 -15.77 -20.71
N PRO A 71 7.54 -17.01 -21.15
CA PRO A 71 6.66 -18.15 -20.95
C PRO A 71 6.36 -18.39 -19.46
N GLY A 72 5.09 -18.31 -19.09
CA GLY A 72 4.58 -18.60 -17.75
C GLY A 72 3.84 -19.92 -17.69
N TRP A 73 2.91 -20.03 -16.74
CA TRP A 73 2.09 -21.22 -16.54
C TRP A 73 1.35 -21.63 -17.82
N MET A 74 1.49 -22.91 -18.20
CA MET A 74 0.95 -23.49 -19.43
C MET A 74 1.36 -22.75 -20.72
N GLY A 75 2.55 -22.16 -20.75
CA GLY A 75 3.08 -21.45 -21.93
C GLY A 75 2.39 -20.11 -22.23
N ARG A 76 1.50 -19.63 -21.34
CA ARG A 76 0.91 -18.30 -21.47
C ARG A 76 1.93 -17.23 -21.09
N PRO A 77 1.96 -16.05 -21.74
CA PRO A 77 2.86 -14.98 -21.36
C PRO A 77 2.67 -14.58 -19.89
N SER A 78 3.76 -14.55 -19.12
CA SER A 78 3.77 -14.14 -17.73
C SER A 78 3.34 -12.67 -17.58
N PRO A 79 2.52 -12.32 -16.58
CA PRO A 79 2.22 -10.93 -16.26
C PRO A 79 3.42 -10.18 -15.66
N GLY A 80 4.47 -10.90 -15.25
CA GLY A 80 5.62 -10.39 -14.54
C GLY A 80 5.55 -10.63 -13.02
N PRO A 81 6.68 -10.47 -12.30
CA PRO A 81 6.70 -10.43 -10.85
C PRO A 81 5.79 -9.31 -10.33
N THR A 82 4.90 -9.62 -9.40
CA THR A 82 3.98 -8.63 -8.80
C THR A 82 3.88 -8.79 -7.29
N LEU A 83 3.57 -7.67 -6.63
CA LEU A 83 3.31 -7.59 -5.20
C LEU A 83 2.04 -6.76 -5.00
N THR A 84 1.02 -7.34 -4.38
CA THR A 84 -0.24 -6.64 -4.09
C THR A 84 -0.35 -6.42 -2.60
N ALA A 85 -0.47 -5.15 -2.20
CA ALA A 85 -0.61 -4.75 -0.82
C ALA A 85 -2.04 -4.30 -0.53
N TYR A 86 -2.69 -4.92 0.45
CA TYR A 86 -4.00 -4.54 0.94
C TYR A 86 -3.81 -3.78 2.24
N VAL A 87 -4.07 -2.48 2.21
CA VAL A 87 -3.99 -1.61 3.40
C VAL A 87 -5.32 -1.68 4.13
N HIS A 88 -5.27 -2.05 5.40
CA HIS A 88 -6.46 -2.21 6.24
C HIS A 88 -6.61 -1.03 7.20
N GLY A 89 -7.81 -0.48 7.30
CA GLY A 89 -8.16 0.49 8.34
C GLY A 89 -8.42 -0.23 9.67
N VAL A 90 -7.44 -0.28 10.57
CA VAL A 90 -7.60 -0.94 11.88
C VAL A 90 -7.36 0.05 13.02
N CYS A 91 -8.27 0.10 14.00
CA CYS A 91 -8.15 1.00 15.15
C CYS A 91 -6.99 0.62 16.09
N ARG A 92 -6.92 -0.65 16.50
CA ARG A 92 -5.88 -1.20 17.39
C ARG A 92 -5.56 -2.65 17.02
N MET A 93 -4.28 -2.94 16.85
CA MET A 93 -3.81 -4.29 16.53
C MET A 93 -3.79 -5.23 17.75
N ASN A 94 -3.55 -4.68 18.94
CA ASN A 94 -3.65 -5.37 20.21
C ASN A 94 -5.09 -5.40 20.74
N GLY A 95 -6.01 -6.00 19.98
CA GLY A 95 -7.42 -6.05 20.35
C GLY A 95 -8.27 -6.89 19.39
N PRO A 96 -9.61 -6.90 19.58
CA PRO A 96 -10.52 -7.69 18.75
C PRO A 96 -10.42 -7.35 17.26
N CYS A 97 -10.35 -6.06 16.90
CA CYS A 97 -10.24 -5.62 15.51
C CYS A 97 -8.93 -6.13 14.86
N GLY A 98 -7.79 -6.04 15.58
CA GLY A 98 -6.54 -6.61 15.12
C GLY A 98 -6.59 -8.13 14.93
N LYS A 99 -7.28 -8.87 15.83
CA LYS A 99 -7.48 -10.30 15.67
C LYS A 99 -8.27 -10.64 14.40
N HIS A 100 -9.32 -9.88 14.10
CA HIS A 100 -10.08 -10.05 12.85
C HIS A 100 -9.24 -9.72 11.60
N ALA A 101 -8.46 -8.64 11.66
CA ALA A 101 -7.57 -8.23 10.58
C ALA A 101 -6.53 -9.32 10.23
N ARG A 102 -5.96 -9.97 11.24
CA ARG A 102 -5.06 -11.13 11.06
C ARG A 102 -5.76 -12.34 10.48
N GLY A 103 -7.00 -12.60 10.92
CA GLY A 103 -7.85 -13.63 10.34
C GLY A 103 -8.10 -13.41 8.85
N GLN A 104 -8.36 -12.17 8.43
CA GLN A 104 -8.53 -11.83 7.01
C GLN A 104 -7.24 -12.04 6.21
N GLY A 105 -6.07 -11.72 6.77
CA GLY A 105 -4.78 -11.99 6.14
C GLY A 105 -4.57 -13.48 5.85
N ALA A 106 -4.92 -14.36 6.80
CA ALA A 106 -4.84 -15.81 6.59
C ALA A 106 -5.75 -16.29 5.45
N VAL A 107 -6.99 -15.77 5.39
CA VAL A 107 -7.94 -16.11 4.30
C VAL A 107 -7.42 -15.61 2.94
N LEU A 108 -6.89 -14.39 2.87
CA LEU A 108 -6.30 -13.85 1.65
C LEU A 108 -5.14 -14.73 1.16
N GLY A 109 -4.29 -15.23 2.07
CA GLY A 109 -3.24 -16.19 1.74
C GLY A 109 -3.76 -17.45 1.09
N MET A 110 -4.81 -18.04 1.66
CA MET A 110 -5.45 -19.23 1.09
C MET A 110 -6.04 -18.94 -0.30
N MET A 111 -6.69 -17.78 -0.49
CA MET A 111 -7.33 -17.43 -1.77
C MET A 111 -6.34 -17.06 -2.88
N THR A 112 -5.20 -16.46 -2.53
CA THR A 112 -4.20 -16.01 -3.51
C THR A 112 -3.11 -17.02 -3.79
N MET A 113 -3.06 -18.12 -3.03
CA MET A 113 -1.97 -19.11 -3.07
C MET A 113 -0.58 -18.47 -2.88
N ALA A 114 -0.53 -17.30 -2.23
CA ALA A 114 0.69 -16.55 -2.00
C ALA A 114 1.07 -16.63 -0.51
N PRO A 115 2.35 -16.86 -0.17
CA PRO A 115 2.81 -16.78 1.21
C PRO A 115 2.50 -15.39 1.77
N GLN A 116 1.88 -15.35 2.95
CA GLN A 116 1.45 -14.11 3.61
C GLN A 116 2.51 -13.67 4.59
N GLU A 117 3.04 -12.49 4.35
CA GLU A 117 3.91 -11.79 5.29
C GLU A 117 3.49 -10.33 5.27
N GLY A 118 3.19 -9.77 6.44
CA GLY A 118 3.06 -8.32 6.58
C GLY A 118 4.46 -7.74 6.71
N PRO A 119 4.84 -6.66 5.99
CA PRO A 119 6.10 -5.94 6.22
C PRO A 119 6.25 -5.38 7.65
N PHE A 120 5.19 -5.46 8.45
CA PHE A 120 5.08 -4.94 9.82
C PHE A 120 4.48 -5.95 10.79
N ASP A 121 4.27 -7.21 10.36
CA ASP A 121 3.75 -8.24 11.26
C ASP A 121 4.92 -9.00 11.87
N ASP A 122 5.65 -8.35 12.78
CA ASP A 122 6.69 -8.98 13.61
C ASP A 122 6.09 -9.77 14.77
N GLY A 123 4.75 -9.91 14.81
CA GLY A 123 4.00 -10.50 15.92
C GLY A 123 3.95 -9.63 17.17
N ASN A 124 4.64 -8.48 17.20
CA ASN A 124 4.69 -7.56 18.32
C ASN A 124 3.64 -6.46 18.15
N TYR A 125 2.40 -6.78 18.55
CA TYR A 125 1.33 -5.79 18.65
C TYR A 125 1.41 -5.08 19.99
N ASP A 126 2.51 -4.39 20.24
CA ASP A 126 2.60 -3.49 21.38
C ASP A 126 1.59 -2.32 21.24
N ASP A 127 1.59 -1.44 22.24
CA ASP A 127 0.69 -0.28 22.25
C ASP A 127 1.22 0.89 21.39
N THR A 128 2.08 0.63 20.40
CA THR A 128 2.55 1.65 19.45
C THR A 128 1.35 2.27 18.73
N VAL A 129 1.24 3.58 18.85
CA VAL A 129 0.19 4.36 18.21
C VAL A 129 0.70 4.92 16.89
N TYR A 130 0.27 4.29 15.80
CA TYR A 130 0.51 4.81 14.45
C TYR A 130 -0.38 6.03 14.16
N PRO A 131 -0.02 6.89 13.21
CA PRO A 131 -0.88 8.02 12.83
C PRO A 131 -2.23 7.54 12.27
N LYS A 132 -3.28 8.34 12.47
CA LYS A 132 -4.56 8.12 11.78
C LYS A 132 -4.38 8.11 10.27
N ASN A 133 -5.13 7.26 9.58
CA ASN A 133 -5.12 7.25 8.12
C ASN A 133 -5.64 8.59 7.57
N GLY A 134 -4.88 9.19 6.67
CA GLY A 134 -5.19 10.52 6.13
C GLY A 134 -4.63 11.68 6.94
N SER A 135 -3.83 11.39 7.98
CA SER A 135 -3.01 12.40 8.65
C SER A 135 -1.92 12.94 7.71
N CYS A 136 -1.34 14.08 8.07
CA CYS A 136 -0.21 14.67 7.40
C CYS A 136 1.00 13.72 7.41
N ALA A 137 1.58 13.46 6.24
CA ALA A 137 2.77 12.62 6.10
C ALA A 137 4.03 13.21 6.75
N GLY A 138 4.08 14.53 6.96
CA GLY A 138 5.21 15.22 7.59
C GLY A 138 5.14 15.24 9.10
N CYS A 139 4.12 15.87 9.69
CA CYS A 139 4.01 15.98 11.14
C CYS A 139 3.36 14.76 11.82
N GLN A 140 2.65 13.92 11.05
CA GLN A 140 2.00 12.69 11.53
C GLN A 140 1.01 12.88 12.69
N ALA A 141 0.62 14.13 12.99
CA ALA A 141 -0.30 14.43 14.08
C ALA A 141 -1.73 14.04 13.69
N ASP A 142 -2.42 13.29 14.54
CA ASP A 142 -3.82 12.90 14.32
C ASP A 142 -4.74 14.10 14.05
N ALA A 143 -4.53 15.22 14.75
CA ALA A 143 -5.33 16.44 14.55
C ALA A 143 -5.27 17.00 13.13
N SER A 144 -4.29 16.60 12.32
CA SER A 144 -4.19 17.00 10.91
C SER A 144 -5.33 16.45 10.03
N VAL A 145 -6.03 15.39 10.45
CA VAL A 145 -7.20 14.85 9.71
C VAL A 145 -8.40 15.80 9.68
N GLU A 146 -8.42 16.79 10.57
CA GLU A 146 -9.42 17.85 10.62
C GLU A 146 -9.07 19.03 9.70
N LYS A 147 -7.85 19.06 9.17
CA LYS A 147 -7.37 20.15 8.30
C LYS A 147 -7.59 19.79 6.83
N THR A 148 -7.69 20.82 5.99
CA THR A 148 -7.61 20.66 4.53
C THR A 148 -6.15 20.45 4.13
N LEU A 149 -5.77 19.20 3.88
CA LEU A 149 -4.40 18.84 3.50
C LEU A 149 -4.13 19.02 2.00
N GLN A 150 -2.94 19.48 1.67
CA GLN A 150 -2.45 19.64 0.31
C GLN A 150 -1.72 18.38 -0.15
N ARG A 151 -2.02 17.91 -1.36
CA ARG A 151 -1.33 16.76 -1.94
C ARG A 151 -0.01 17.16 -2.58
N CYS A 152 0.98 16.28 -2.50
CA CYS A 152 2.22 16.44 -3.26
C CYS A 152 1.93 16.64 -4.74
N GLY A 153 2.46 17.72 -5.33
CA GLY A 153 2.22 18.10 -6.72
C GLY A 153 2.63 17.05 -7.76
N SER A 154 3.60 16.18 -7.43
CA SER A 154 4.20 15.20 -8.35
C SER A 154 3.55 13.80 -8.27
N CYS A 155 3.43 13.23 -7.07
CA CYS A 155 2.85 11.88 -6.91
C CYS A 155 1.33 11.88 -6.70
N LYS A 156 0.76 12.99 -6.21
CA LYS A 156 -0.67 13.17 -5.87
C LYS A 156 -1.21 12.24 -4.76
N THR A 157 -0.32 11.61 -3.98
CA THR A 157 -0.70 10.67 -2.91
C THR A 157 -0.43 11.21 -1.51
N ALA A 158 0.82 11.61 -1.23
CA ALA A 158 1.20 12.14 0.07
C ALA A 158 0.48 13.46 0.34
N GLN A 159 0.07 13.68 1.58
CA GLN A 159 -0.72 14.84 2.01
C GLN A 159 -0.05 15.58 3.16
N TYR A 160 -0.10 16.91 3.13
CA TYR A 160 0.60 17.78 4.05
C TYR A 160 -0.30 18.89 4.58
N CYS A 161 -0.11 19.29 5.84
CA CYS A 161 -0.79 20.46 6.40
C CYS A 161 -0.45 21.73 5.61
N ASP A 162 0.83 21.85 5.25
CA ASP A 162 1.44 23.04 4.69
C ASP A 162 2.76 22.68 3.97
N PRO A 163 3.35 23.64 3.23
CA PRO A 163 4.63 23.41 2.55
C PRO A 163 5.80 23.07 3.48
N ASP A 164 5.77 23.42 4.77
CA ASP A 164 6.87 23.17 5.68
C ASP A 164 6.88 21.70 6.13
N CYS A 165 5.71 21.12 6.40
CA CYS A 165 5.56 19.67 6.57
C CYS A 165 6.06 18.89 5.36
N GLN A 166 5.83 19.40 4.14
CA GLN A 166 6.35 18.77 2.92
C GLN A 166 7.87 18.85 2.84
N LYS A 167 8.49 19.99 3.18
CA LYS A 167 9.95 20.17 3.17
C LYS A 167 10.64 19.27 4.19
N ILE A 168 10.07 19.15 5.40
CA ILE A 168 10.58 18.27 6.47
C ILE A 168 10.58 16.81 6.02
N ASP A 169 9.49 16.37 5.37
CA ASP A 169 9.33 15.00 4.90
C ASP A 169 10.12 14.69 3.61
N TRP A 170 10.55 15.73 2.88
CA TRP A 170 11.15 15.60 1.55
C TRP A 170 12.36 14.63 1.48
N PRO A 171 13.30 14.58 2.43
CA PRO A 171 14.41 13.63 2.39
C PRO A 171 13.95 12.16 2.29
N ARG A 172 12.84 11.82 2.95
CA ARG A 172 12.19 10.50 2.86
C ARG A 172 11.36 10.41 1.57
N HIS A 173 10.43 11.34 1.38
CA HIS A 173 9.45 11.32 0.29
C HIS A 173 10.08 11.36 -1.10
N LYS A 174 11.20 12.06 -1.29
CA LYS A 174 11.86 12.21 -2.61
C LYS A 174 12.12 10.86 -3.30
N LYS A 175 12.41 9.82 -2.53
CA LYS A 175 12.66 8.47 -3.05
C LYS A 175 11.34 7.81 -3.47
N THR A 176 10.40 7.71 -2.55
CA THR A 176 9.11 7.02 -2.74
C THR A 176 8.18 7.75 -3.70
N CYS A 177 8.25 9.08 -3.76
CA CYS A 177 7.54 9.92 -4.74
C CYS A 177 7.79 9.47 -6.18
N LYS A 178 9.01 9.00 -6.49
CA LYS A 178 9.39 8.52 -7.83
C LYS A 178 8.86 7.11 -8.11
N TRP A 179 8.62 6.32 -7.06
CA TRP A 179 8.11 4.95 -7.16
C TRP A 179 6.62 4.95 -7.48
N ILE A 180 5.87 5.96 -7.01
CA ILE A 180 4.44 6.10 -7.28
C ILE A 180 4.21 6.55 -8.73
N LYS A 181 3.74 5.62 -9.56
CA LYS A 181 3.48 5.81 -11.00
C LYS A 181 2.04 6.17 -11.29
N GLY A 182 1.10 5.64 -10.52
CA GLY A 182 -0.33 5.92 -10.66
C GLY A 182 -1.03 6.01 -9.31
N SER A 183 -2.11 6.78 -9.25
CA SER A 183 -3.00 6.80 -8.10
C SER A 183 -4.43 7.10 -8.52
N ARG A 184 -5.36 6.32 -7.98
CA ARG A 184 -6.80 6.44 -8.24
C ARG A 184 -7.60 6.12 -7.00
N TRP A 185 -8.77 6.73 -6.88
CA TRP A 185 -9.77 6.36 -5.90
C TRP A 185 -10.87 5.58 -6.61
N VAL A 186 -11.32 4.51 -5.98
CA VAL A 186 -12.46 3.71 -6.40
C VAL A 186 -13.42 3.68 -5.23
N ASN A 187 -14.68 4.04 -5.45
CA ASN A 187 -15.71 4.01 -4.41
C ASN A 187 -16.46 2.67 -4.40
N SER A 188 -17.43 2.55 -3.49
CA SER A 188 -18.28 1.36 -3.37
C SER A 188 -19.12 1.09 -4.62
N GLU A 189 -19.39 2.10 -5.43
CA GLU A 189 -20.16 2.03 -6.68
C GLU A 189 -19.25 1.83 -7.91
N GLN A 190 -17.96 1.51 -7.68
CA GLN A 190 -16.95 1.32 -8.72
C GLN A 190 -16.66 2.57 -9.57
N GLU A 191 -17.05 3.76 -9.12
CA GLU A 191 -16.65 5.01 -9.77
C GLU A 191 -15.16 5.27 -9.53
N ILE A 192 -14.45 5.62 -10.60
CA ILE A 192 -13.00 5.80 -10.56
C ILE A 192 -12.66 7.29 -10.71
N LYS A 193 -11.98 7.84 -9.70
CA LYS A 193 -11.34 9.15 -9.77
C LYS A 193 -9.83 8.99 -9.89
N ILE A 194 -9.28 9.34 -11.04
CA ILE A 194 -7.83 9.25 -11.31
C ILE A 194 -7.16 10.53 -10.82
N PHE A 195 -6.13 10.41 -9.98
CA PHE A 195 -5.30 11.53 -9.53
C PHE A 195 -3.97 11.60 -10.28
N LYS A 196 -3.42 10.44 -10.64
CA LYS A 196 -2.21 10.31 -11.45
C LYS A 196 -2.34 9.11 -12.38
N GLU A 197 -2.23 9.36 -13.68
CA GLU A 197 -2.20 8.29 -14.68
C GLU A 197 -0.85 7.58 -14.68
N ASN A 198 -0.89 6.25 -14.81
CA ASN A 198 0.29 5.43 -15.04
C ASN A 198 0.43 5.15 -16.53
N ALA A 199 1.40 5.78 -17.18
CA ALA A 199 1.66 5.64 -18.62
C ALA A 199 1.93 4.20 -19.08
N ASN A 200 2.36 3.31 -18.17
CA ASN A 200 2.71 1.92 -18.49
C ASN A 200 1.55 0.93 -18.26
N GLN A 201 0.45 1.37 -17.66
CA GLN A 201 -0.74 0.55 -17.48
C GLN A 201 -1.59 0.64 -18.76
N LYS A 202 -1.37 -0.27 -19.71
CA LYS A 202 -2.40 -0.53 -20.75
C LYS A 202 -3.70 -0.85 -20.01
N LYS A 203 -4.85 -0.34 -20.51
CA LYS A 203 -6.22 -0.46 -19.95
C LYS A 203 -6.63 -1.91 -19.63
N SER A 204 -6.05 -2.50 -18.59
CA SER A 204 -6.27 -3.87 -18.16
C SER A 204 -6.51 -3.89 -16.65
N ILE A 205 -7.51 -3.14 -16.22
CA ILE A 205 -8.30 -3.53 -15.05
C ILE A 205 -9.66 -3.89 -15.63
N VAL A 206 -9.80 -5.14 -16.06
CA VAL A 206 -11.12 -5.75 -16.10
C VAL A 206 -11.40 -6.07 -14.65
N VAL A 207 -12.12 -5.17 -13.96
CA VAL A 207 -12.74 -5.55 -12.68
C VAL A 207 -13.77 -6.61 -13.06
N PRO A 208 -13.72 -7.84 -12.53
CA PRO A 208 -14.82 -8.77 -12.71
C PRO A 208 -16.07 -8.10 -12.15
N LYS A 209 -17.07 -7.88 -13.00
CA LYS A 209 -18.42 -7.56 -12.53
C LYS A 209 -18.87 -8.73 -11.65
N ALA A 210 -19.30 -8.42 -10.43
CA ALA A 210 -20.06 -9.37 -9.62
C ALA A 210 -21.34 -9.78 -10.35
#